data_AF-A0A3Q0KSP7-F1
#
_entry.id   AF-A0A3Q0KSP7-F1
#
_cell.length_a   1.000
_cell.length_b   1.000
_cell.length_c   1.000
_cell.angle_alpha   90.00
_cell.angle_beta   90.00
_cell.angle_gamma   90.00
#
_symmetry.space_group_name_H-M   'P 1'
#
loop_
_entity.id
_entity.type
_entity.pdbx_description
1 polymer ?
#
loop_
_entity_poly.entity_id
_entity_poly.type
_entity_poly.pdbx_seq_one_letter_code
_entity_poly.pdbx_strand_id
1 'polypeptide(L)'
;MGSDLNMIELSPQTLEKAFLELNEQPQQRQNAIAELRHRIQLQSLQGCLADEFLLRFLRAKKFNQDNALRLYTNYYILRLRYPDIFHDLRPSLVEHVFQSGVVCRLPQPDSEGRALIYFRPGLWNPAEWSTNDIFRANVLVIEELLLSWPAVQVHGVIILVDLSGFSWRHAINLMSPWFLHRAVHFLQGSSPVRVKAVHIFNSPYMFSKIYSALMPLLKPKNQARVVMHNTSLESLHAAIPPHLLPCNGGLNGTGPSVPSYEYINGLLNLEDYFIEMNKYPYHINSISDI
;
A
#
# COMPACT_ATOMS: atom_id res chain seq x y z
N MET A 1 16.95 11.30 14.84
CA MET A 1 15.82 10.61 15.50
C MET A 1 16.41 9.62 16.48
N GLY A 2 16.07 9.75 17.77
CA GLY A 2 16.52 8.86 18.84
C GLY A 2 15.93 7.46 18.70
N SER A 3 16.65 6.48 19.22
CA SER A 3 16.46 5.03 19.11
C SER A 3 15.19 4.44 19.76
N ASP A 4 14.23 5.25 20.20
CA ASP A 4 13.24 4.80 21.20
C ASP A 4 11.79 4.87 20.72
N LEU A 5 11.54 4.80 19.40
CA LEU A 5 10.29 4.17 18.96
C LEU A 5 10.48 2.68 19.20
N ASN A 6 10.17 2.24 20.43
CA ASN A 6 10.02 0.84 20.82
C ASN A 6 9.47 0.08 19.61
N MET A 7 10.24 -0.86 19.06
CA MET A 7 9.68 -1.81 18.11
C MET A 7 8.41 -2.33 18.73
N ILE A 8 7.25 -1.99 18.16
CA ILE A 8 5.97 -2.50 18.66
C ILE A 8 6.12 -4.02 18.61
N GLU A 9 6.19 -4.63 19.80
CA GLU A 9 6.57 -6.02 19.90
C GLU A 9 5.50 -6.87 19.22
N LEU A 10 5.93 -7.65 18.23
CA LEU A 10 5.03 -8.53 17.50
C LEU A 10 4.57 -9.65 18.43
N SER A 11 3.30 -10.06 18.31
CA SER A 11 2.80 -11.17 19.11
C SER A 11 3.59 -12.46 18.84
N PRO A 12 3.61 -13.43 19.78
CA PRO A 12 4.29 -14.70 19.58
C PRO A 12 3.85 -15.42 18.29
N GLN A 13 2.55 -15.40 17.96
CA GLN A 13 2.05 -16.01 16.71
C GLN A 13 2.57 -15.27 15.47
N THR A 14 2.69 -13.94 15.52
CA THR A 14 3.26 -13.17 14.41
C THR A 14 4.76 -13.43 14.27
N LEU A 15 5.50 -13.56 15.36
CA LEU A 15 6.93 -13.92 15.34
C LEU A 15 7.15 -15.31 14.75
N GLU A 16 6.34 -16.28 15.14
CA GLU A 16 6.37 -17.63 14.56
C GLU A 16 6.07 -17.62 13.05
N LYS A 17 5.04 -16.88 12.63
CA LYS A 17 4.74 -16.70 11.20
C LYS A 17 5.90 -16.03 10.44
N ALA A 18 6.54 -15.02 11.02
CA ALA A 18 7.69 -14.36 10.42
C ALA A 18 8.87 -15.34 10.25
N PHE A 19 9.12 -16.18 11.25
CA PHE A 19 10.13 -17.23 11.17
C PHE A 19 9.81 -18.23 10.04
N LEU A 20 8.59 -18.78 10.02
CA LEU A 20 8.19 -19.82 9.07
C LEU A 20 8.04 -19.33 7.62
N GLU A 21 7.44 -18.15 7.41
CA GLU A 21 7.13 -17.68 6.04
C GLU A 21 8.18 -16.74 5.45
N LEU A 22 8.90 -16.00 6.30
CA LEU A 22 9.81 -14.93 5.91
C LEU A 22 11.27 -15.22 6.23
N ASN A 23 11.58 -16.36 6.86
CA ASN A 23 12.93 -16.70 7.34
C ASN A 23 13.49 -15.67 8.34
N GLU A 24 12.61 -14.98 9.08
CA GLU A 24 13.03 -14.00 10.09
C GLU A 24 13.48 -14.70 11.36
N GLN A 25 14.79 -14.94 11.49
CA GLN A 25 15.36 -15.47 12.74
C GLN A 25 15.61 -14.33 13.73
N PRO A 26 15.00 -14.33 14.93
CA PRO A 26 15.16 -13.24 15.89
C PRO A 26 16.62 -12.90 16.21
N GLN A 27 17.49 -13.91 16.35
CA GLN A 27 18.90 -13.70 16.65
C GLN A 27 19.70 -13.10 15.49
N GLN A 28 19.26 -13.28 14.24
CA GLN A 28 19.94 -12.78 13.04
C GLN A 28 19.36 -11.47 12.51
N ARG A 29 18.24 -10.99 13.08
CA ARG A 29 17.54 -9.80 12.60
C ARG A 29 18.45 -8.59 12.51
N GLN A 30 19.17 -8.27 13.59
CA GLN A 30 20.04 -7.10 13.64
C GLN A 30 21.22 -7.20 12.66
N ASN A 31 21.81 -8.40 12.53
CA ASN A 31 22.86 -8.66 11.54
C ASN A 31 22.34 -8.47 10.11
N ALA A 32 21.12 -8.95 9.82
CA ALA A 32 20.51 -8.82 8.50
C ALA A 32 20.19 -7.35 8.14
N ILE A 33 19.75 -6.55 9.12
CA ILE A 33 19.54 -5.11 8.95
C ILE A 33 20.88 -4.39 8.71
N ALA A 34 21.90 -4.71 9.51
CA ALA A 34 23.23 -4.14 9.37
C ALA A 34 23.86 -4.45 7.99
N GLU A 35 23.72 -5.69 7.53
CA GLU A 35 24.18 -6.10 6.20
C GLU A 35 23.45 -5.34 5.09
N LEU A 36 22.12 -5.25 5.14
CA LEU A 36 21.36 -4.49 4.13
C LEU A 36 21.79 -3.01 4.12
N ARG A 37 21.95 -2.39 5.29
CA ARG A 37 22.41 -1.01 5.44
C ARG A 37 23.78 -0.80 4.78
N HIS A 38 24.74 -1.68 5.08
CA HIS A 38 26.08 -1.64 4.51
C HIS A 38 26.05 -1.76 2.99
N ARG A 39 25.26 -2.70 2.45
CA ARG A 39 25.11 -2.88 0.99
C ARG A 39 24.49 -1.67 0.29
N ILE A 40 23.54 -0.99 0.91
CA ILE A 40 22.95 0.25 0.37
C ILE A 40 24.00 1.36 0.31
N GLN A 41 24.80 1.51 1.37
CA GLN A 41 25.86 2.51 1.44
C GLN A 41 26.96 2.28 0.38
N LEU A 42 27.31 1.02 0.09
CA LEU A 42 28.25 0.68 -1.00
C LEU A 42 27.76 1.11 -2.39
N GLN A 43 26.44 1.15 -2.61
CA GLN A 43 25.85 1.62 -3.87
C GLN A 43 25.71 3.16 -3.93
N SER A 44 26.16 3.88 -2.89
CA SER A 44 25.97 5.33 -2.76
C SER A 44 24.51 5.79 -2.88
N LEU A 45 23.55 4.88 -2.62
CA LEU A 45 22.12 5.18 -2.67
C LEU A 45 21.73 5.99 -1.43
N GLN A 46 21.10 7.14 -1.66
CA GLN A 46 20.67 8.04 -0.59
C GLN A 46 19.22 7.75 -0.22
N GLY A 47 18.97 7.32 1.02
CA GLY A 47 17.62 7.03 1.51
C GLY A 47 17.62 6.82 3.02
N CYS A 48 16.45 6.48 3.57
CA CYS A 48 16.29 6.23 4.99
C CYS A 48 16.96 4.90 5.37
N LEU A 49 17.88 4.95 6.32
CA LEU A 49 18.66 3.80 6.80
C LEU A 49 18.29 3.36 8.23
N ALA A 50 17.18 3.89 8.76
CA ALA A 50 16.66 3.50 10.06
C ALA A 50 16.24 2.02 10.07
N ASP A 51 16.49 1.33 11.17
CA ASP A 51 16.33 -0.13 11.31
C ASP A 51 14.89 -0.56 10.99
N GLU A 52 13.90 0.13 11.56
CA GLU A 52 12.48 -0.12 11.29
C GLU A 52 12.09 0.10 9.83
N PHE A 53 12.74 1.04 9.15
CA PHE A 53 12.50 1.29 7.74
C PHE A 53 13.09 0.16 6.88
N LEU A 54 14.35 -0.23 7.14
CA LEU A 54 15.04 -1.31 6.42
C LEU A 54 14.38 -2.67 6.64
N LEU A 55 13.87 -2.94 7.85
CA LEU A 55 13.18 -4.17 8.20
C LEU A 55 11.96 -4.45 7.30
N ARG A 56 11.26 -3.40 6.83
CA ARG A 56 10.15 -3.52 5.87
C ARG A 56 10.58 -4.26 4.60
N PHE A 57 11.76 -3.92 4.08
CA PHE A 57 12.29 -4.49 2.83
C PHE A 57 12.74 -5.94 3.01
N LEU A 58 13.40 -6.24 4.14
CA LEU A 58 13.78 -7.61 4.51
C LEU A 58 12.54 -8.50 4.62
N ARG A 59 11.53 -8.09 5.38
CA ARG A 59 10.26 -8.84 5.52
C ARG A 59 9.54 -9.01 4.19
N ALA A 60 9.43 -7.96 3.39
CA ALA A 60 8.80 -8.00 2.07
C ALA A 60 9.45 -9.03 1.13
N LYS A 61 10.75 -9.27 1.31
CA LYS A 61 11.57 -10.17 0.48
C LYS A 61 12.06 -11.41 1.23
N LYS A 62 11.39 -11.77 2.33
CA LYS A 62 11.66 -13.00 3.08
C LYS A 62 13.12 -13.13 3.51
N PHE A 63 13.70 -12.02 3.98
CA PHE A 63 15.08 -11.89 4.43
C PHE A 63 16.14 -12.23 3.38
N ASN A 64 15.77 -12.32 2.10
CA ASN A 64 16.74 -12.43 1.01
C ASN A 64 17.36 -11.05 0.73
N GLN A 65 18.66 -10.92 1.03
CA GLN A 65 19.41 -9.67 0.96
C GLN A 65 19.40 -9.04 -0.43
N ASP A 66 19.63 -9.81 -1.50
CA ASP A 66 19.67 -9.28 -2.88
C ASP A 66 18.32 -8.74 -3.32
N ASN A 67 17.25 -9.47 -3.01
CA ASN A 67 15.90 -9.05 -3.33
C ASN A 67 15.47 -7.83 -2.50
N ALA A 68 15.87 -7.77 -1.22
CA ALA A 68 15.60 -6.64 -0.34
C ALA A 68 16.29 -5.37 -0.84
N LEU A 69 17.59 -5.46 -1.19
CA LEU A 69 18.35 -4.37 -1.79
C LEU A 69 17.68 -3.89 -3.08
N ARG A 70 17.36 -4.80 -4.01
CA ARG A 70 16.67 -4.45 -5.26
C ARG A 70 15.33 -3.75 -5.03
N LEU A 71 14.56 -4.17 -4.02
CA LEU A 71 13.30 -3.53 -3.67
C LEU A 71 13.52 -2.12 -3.10
N TYR A 72 14.53 -1.95 -2.23
CA TYR A 72 14.91 -0.66 -1.67
C TYR A 72 15.32 0.32 -2.78
N THR A 73 16.16 -0.12 -3.71
CA THR A 73 16.56 0.68 -4.87
C THR A 73 15.34 1.06 -5.70
N ASN A 74 14.48 0.10 -6.06
CA ASN A 74 13.26 0.37 -6.84
C ASN A 74 12.28 1.32 -6.14
N TYR A 75 12.22 1.29 -4.81
CA TYR A 75 11.38 2.19 -4.01
C TYR A 75 11.76 3.66 -4.19
N TYR A 76 13.06 3.97 -4.25
CA TYR A 76 13.55 5.32 -4.49
C TYR A 76 13.60 5.69 -5.98
N ILE A 77 13.89 4.74 -6.87
CA ILE A 77 13.77 4.95 -8.33
C ILE A 77 12.35 5.36 -8.71
N LEU A 78 11.33 4.72 -8.13
CA LEU A 78 9.94 5.06 -8.40
C LEU A 78 9.63 6.52 -8.02
N ARG A 79 10.17 6.98 -6.89
CA ARG A 79 10.00 8.36 -6.39
C ARG A 79 10.62 9.39 -7.32
N LEU A 80 11.84 9.12 -7.81
CA LEU A 80 12.52 9.95 -8.80
C LEU A 80 11.80 9.96 -10.16
N ARG A 81 11.21 8.82 -10.55
CA ARG A 81 10.52 8.66 -11.83
C ARG A 81 9.18 9.40 -11.88
N TYR A 82 8.49 9.56 -10.74
CA TYR A 82 7.16 10.17 -10.66
C TYR A 82 7.12 11.34 -9.67
N PRO A 83 7.86 12.43 -9.93
CA PRO A 83 7.90 13.57 -9.01
C PRO A 83 6.52 14.21 -8.81
N ASP A 84 5.62 14.14 -9.80
CA ASP A 84 4.25 14.60 -9.67
C ASP A 84 3.39 13.82 -8.66
N ILE A 85 3.80 12.60 -8.31
CA ILE A 85 3.20 11.82 -7.21
C ILE A 85 3.99 11.99 -5.91
N PHE A 86 5.31 12.05 -5.96
CA PHE A 86 6.14 11.94 -4.74
C PHE A 86 6.70 13.25 -4.22
N HIS A 87 6.75 14.32 -5.04
CA HIS A 87 7.17 15.63 -4.58
C HIS A 87 6.19 16.15 -3.52
N ASP A 88 6.75 16.58 -2.39
CA ASP A 88 6.01 17.05 -1.23
C ASP A 88 4.90 16.08 -0.78
N LEU A 89 5.07 14.74 -0.95
CA LEU A 89 4.03 13.76 -0.60
C LEU A 89 3.68 13.82 0.89
N ARG A 90 2.47 14.27 1.22
CA ARG A 90 1.97 14.37 2.60
C ARG A 90 0.43 14.34 2.68
N PRO A 91 -0.14 13.92 3.82
CA PRO A 91 -1.59 13.81 4.04
C PRO A 91 -2.40 15.05 3.67
N SER A 92 -1.99 16.24 4.11
CA SER A 92 -2.76 17.48 3.91
C SER A 92 -3.04 17.80 2.43
N LEU A 93 -2.14 17.42 1.52
CA LEU A 93 -2.28 17.68 0.08
C LEU A 93 -3.36 16.84 -0.61
N VAL A 94 -3.79 15.75 0.01
CA VAL A 94 -4.85 14.88 -0.52
C VAL A 94 -5.93 14.58 0.52
N GLU A 95 -6.10 15.48 1.49
CA GLU A 95 -7.10 15.36 2.54
C GLU A 95 -8.51 15.19 1.96
N HIS A 96 -8.84 15.89 0.87
CA HIS A 96 -10.12 15.76 0.15
C HIS A 96 -10.40 14.33 -0.33
N VAL A 97 -9.37 13.56 -0.68
CA VAL A 97 -9.50 12.14 -1.08
C VAL A 97 -9.87 11.27 0.11
N PHE A 98 -9.33 11.57 1.30
CA PHE A 98 -9.67 10.82 2.52
C PHE A 98 -11.03 11.23 3.08
N GLN A 99 -11.36 12.53 3.06
CA GLN A 99 -12.66 13.07 3.48
C GLN A 99 -13.81 12.59 2.59
N SER A 100 -13.57 12.36 1.30
CA SER A 100 -14.57 11.70 0.44
C SER A 100 -14.67 10.19 0.68
N GLY A 101 -13.70 9.61 1.38
CA GLY A 101 -13.62 8.18 1.66
C GLY A 101 -13.36 7.34 0.42
N VAL A 102 -12.68 7.89 -0.60
CA VAL A 102 -12.22 7.15 -1.78
C VAL A 102 -11.25 6.05 -1.38
N VAL A 103 -10.37 6.29 -0.41
CA VAL A 103 -9.45 5.27 0.11
C VAL A 103 -9.25 5.43 1.61
N CYS A 104 -9.25 4.32 2.34
CA CYS A 104 -8.90 4.29 3.76
C CYS A 104 -8.41 2.91 4.20
N ARG A 105 -7.75 2.85 5.35
CA ARG A 105 -7.52 1.62 6.10
C ARG A 105 -8.74 1.33 6.97
N LEU A 106 -9.22 0.09 6.99
CA LEU A 106 -10.27 -0.33 7.93
C LEU A 106 -9.68 -0.60 9.33
N PRO A 107 -10.45 -0.38 10.41
CA PRO A 107 -9.91 -0.28 11.76
C PRO A 107 -9.41 -1.60 12.35
N GLN A 108 -9.82 -2.74 11.79
CA GLN A 108 -9.48 -4.07 12.30
C GLN A 108 -8.88 -4.93 11.17
N PRO A 109 -7.85 -5.76 11.47
CA PRO A 109 -7.39 -6.78 10.54
C PRO A 109 -8.38 -7.94 10.48
N ASP A 110 -8.20 -8.84 9.50
CA ASP A 110 -8.93 -10.11 9.49
C ASP A 110 -8.38 -11.13 10.49
N SER A 111 -9.00 -12.32 10.52
CA SER A 111 -8.61 -13.43 11.40
C SER A 111 -7.19 -13.94 11.17
N GLU A 112 -6.57 -13.64 10.02
CA GLU A 112 -5.18 -13.97 9.73
C GLU A 112 -4.21 -12.82 10.05
N GLY A 113 -4.70 -11.72 10.64
CA GLY A 113 -3.92 -10.53 10.98
C GLY A 113 -3.63 -9.61 9.80
N ARG A 114 -4.27 -9.81 8.65
CA ARG A 114 -4.04 -9.02 7.43
C ARG A 114 -4.85 -7.73 7.52
N ALA A 115 -4.21 -6.59 7.30
CA ALA A 115 -4.93 -5.31 7.30
C ALA A 115 -5.78 -5.15 6.04
N LEU A 116 -6.93 -4.48 6.16
CA LEU A 116 -7.85 -4.25 5.06
C LEU A 116 -7.74 -2.81 4.59
N ILE A 117 -7.53 -2.62 3.28
CA ILE A 117 -7.60 -1.31 2.61
C ILE A 117 -8.90 -1.29 1.82
N TYR A 118 -9.72 -0.27 2.05
CA TYR A 118 -10.98 -0.10 1.36
C TYR A 118 -10.88 1.04 0.35
N PHE A 119 -11.03 0.69 -0.93
CA PHE A 119 -10.91 1.59 -2.07
C PHE A 119 -12.23 1.67 -2.83
N ARG A 120 -12.77 2.89 -2.95
CA ARG A 120 -14.05 3.23 -3.59
C ARG A 120 -13.83 4.23 -4.72
N PRO A 121 -13.31 3.80 -5.88
CA PRO A 121 -13.00 4.69 -7.00
C PRO A 121 -14.22 5.42 -7.58
N GLY A 122 -15.45 4.97 -7.33
CA GLY A 122 -16.66 5.69 -7.77
C GLY A 122 -16.94 6.99 -7.02
N LEU A 123 -16.23 7.26 -5.91
CA LEU A 123 -16.31 8.51 -5.15
C LEU A 123 -15.27 9.55 -5.59
N TRP A 124 -14.33 9.17 -6.45
CA TRP A 124 -13.35 10.11 -7.00
C TRP A 124 -14.04 11.05 -7.97
N ASN A 125 -13.73 12.35 -7.93
CA ASN A 125 -14.23 13.34 -8.88
C ASN A 125 -13.16 13.68 -9.94
N PRO A 126 -13.16 13.07 -11.15
CA PRO A 126 -12.06 13.24 -12.11
C PRO A 126 -12.00 14.60 -12.82
N ALA A 127 -12.96 15.52 -12.59
CA ALA A 127 -12.85 16.88 -13.15
C ALA A 127 -12.21 17.86 -12.15
N GLU A 128 -12.13 17.49 -10.88
CA GLU A 128 -11.53 18.34 -9.84
C GLU A 128 -10.21 17.75 -9.36
N TRP A 129 -10.11 16.43 -9.24
CA TRP A 129 -8.95 15.76 -8.65
C TRP A 129 -8.23 14.96 -9.72
N SER A 130 -6.92 15.16 -9.80
CA SER A 130 -6.08 14.43 -10.73
C SER A 130 -6.00 12.94 -10.36
N THR A 131 -5.61 12.10 -11.31
CA THR A 131 -5.22 10.71 -10.99
C THR A 131 -4.03 10.64 -10.02
N ASN A 132 -3.19 11.69 -9.96
CA ASN A 132 -2.08 11.76 -9.01
C ASN A 132 -2.58 11.81 -7.58
N ASP A 133 -3.67 12.54 -7.29
CA ASP A 133 -4.24 12.60 -5.95
C ASP A 133 -4.61 11.19 -5.45
N ILE A 134 -5.13 10.36 -6.34
CA ILE A 134 -5.49 8.97 -6.05
C ILE A 134 -4.25 8.11 -5.80
N PHE A 135 -3.18 8.27 -6.60
CA PHE A 135 -1.91 7.59 -6.36
C PHE A 135 -1.29 8.02 -5.02
N ARG A 136 -1.22 9.33 -4.76
CA ARG A 136 -0.70 9.93 -3.52
C ARG A 136 -1.43 9.38 -2.30
N ALA A 137 -2.76 9.40 -2.32
CA ALA A 137 -3.57 8.88 -1.23
C ALA A 137 -3.33 7.39 -0.97
N ASN A 138 -3.23 6.57 -2.03
CA ASN A 138 -2.91 5.14 -1.89
C ASN A 138 -1.50 4.90 -1.32
N VAL A 139 -0.50 5.68 -1.74
CA VAL A 139 0.86 5.58 -1.17
C VAL A 139 0.83 5.93 0.31
N LEU A 140 0.19 7.04 0.69
CA LEU A 140 0.11 7.47 2.09
C LEU A 140 -0.56 6.43 2.98
N VAL A 141 -1.65 5.80 2.54
CA VAL A 141 -2.32 4.71 3.27
C VAL A 141 -1.38 3.52 3.47
N ILE A 142 -0.59 3.17 2.45
CA ILE A 142 0.37 2.07 2.54
C ILE A 142 1.55 2.41 3.47
N GLU A 143 2.09 3.62 3.38
CA GLU A 143 3.19 4.07 4.24
C GLU A 143 2.74 4.20 5.71
N GLU A 144 1.53 4.70 5.96
CA GLU A 144 0.90 4.71 7.29
C GLU A 144 0.76 3.29 7.84
N LEU A 145 0.21 2.37 7.06
CA LEU A 145 0.09 0.96 7.45
C LEU A 145 1.44 0.34 7.83
N LEU A 146 2.49 0.59 7.04
CA LEU A 146 3.82 0.05 7.27
C LEU A 146 4.52 0.66 8.50
N LEU A 147 4.16 1.89 8.85
CA LEU A 147 4.66 2.63 10.02
C LEU A 147 3.89 2.24 11.30
N SER A 148 2.58 2.43 11.30
CA SER A 148 1.72 2.33 12.48
C SER A 148 1.41 0.89 12.86
N TRP A 149 1.40 -0.05 11.90
CA TRP A 149 0.99 -1.44 12.11
C TRP A 149 2.10 -2.43 11.69
N PRO A 150 3.21 -2.58 12.45
CA PRO A 150 4.34 -3.41 12.04
C PRO A 150 4.00 -4.87 11.71
N ALA A 151 2.96 -5.43 12.33
CA ALA A 151 2.43 -6.76 12.02
C ALA A 151 2.02 -6.91 10.54
N VAL A 152 1.60 -5.84 9.87
CA VAL A 152 1.25 -5.83 8.43
C VAL A 152 2.44 -6.21 7.56
N GLN A 153 3.67 -5.94 7.99
CA GLN A 153 4.88 -6.35 7.27
C GLN A 153 5.01 -7.88 7.22
N VAL A 154 4.43 -8.59 8.21
CA VAL A 154 4.41 -10.05 8.31
C VAL A 154 3.13 -10.67 7.74
N HIS A 155 1.97 -10.11 8.04
CA HIS A 155 0.68 -10.67 7.63
C HIS A 155 0.29 -10.23 6.21
N GLY A 156 0.64 -9.01 5.82
CA GLY A 156 0.28 -8.40 4.54
C GLY A 156 -1.07 -7.67 4.59
N VAL A 157 -1.55 -7.29 3.41
CA VAL A 157 -2.80 -6.53 3.24
C VAL A 157 -3.78 -7.23 2.30
N ILE A 158 -5.07 -7.00 2.53
CA ILE A 158 -6.17 -7.31 1.64
C ILE A 158 -6.72 -5.99 1.10
N ILE A 159 -6.88 -5.89 -0.21
CA ILE A 159 -7.44 -4.70 -0.85
C ILE A 159 -8.88 -5.00 -1.26
N LEU A 160 -9.83 -4.21 -0.75
CA LEU A 160 -11.24 -4.24 -1.11
C LEU A 160 -11.50 -3.12 -2.12
N VAL A 161 -11.93 -3.47 -3.32
CA VAL A 161 -12.26 -2.51 -4.38
C VAL A 161 -13.77 -2.55 -4.63
N ASP A 162 -14.44 -1.52 -4.18
CA ASP A 162 -15.87 -1.32 -4.37
C ASP A 162 -16.14 -0.39 -5.53
N LEU A 163 -16.73 -0.94 -6.57
CA LEU A 163 -17.02 -0.22 -7.80
C LEU A 163 -18.41 0.44 -7.80
N SER A 164 -19.05 0.57 -6.64
CA SER A 164 -20.28 1.38 -6.49
C SER A 164 -20.04 2.82 -6.95
N GLY A 165 -20.92 3.34 -7.79
CA GLY A 165 -20.79 4.67 -8.39
C GLY A 165 -19.73 4.77 -9.50
N PHE A 166 -18.99 3.70 -9.79
CA PHE A 166 -18.01 3.69 -10.87
C PHE A 166 -18.69 3.81 -12.23
N SER A 167 -18.15 4.67 -13.09
CA SER A 167 -18.81 5.11 -14.33
C SER A 167 -17.79 5.37 -15.44
N TRP A 168 -18.27 5.65 -16.66
CA TRP A 168 -17.42 5.93 -17.81
C TRP A 168 -16.47 7.12 -17.61
N ARG A 169 -16.87 8.11 -16.82
CA ARG A 169 -16.02 9.25 -16.47
C ARG A 169 -14.77 8.84 -15.70
N HIS A 170 -14.89 7.85 -14.81
CA HIS A 170 -13.75 7.26 -14.12
C HIS A 170 -12.94 6.37 -15.08
N ALA A 171 -13.63 5.51 -15.82
CA ALA A 171 -13.03 4.53 -16.71
C ALA A 171 -12.08 5.12 -17.76
N ILE A 172 -12.49 6.22 -18.41
CA ILE A 172 -11.68 6.87 -19.46
C ILE A 172 -10.33 7.32 -18.91
N ASN A 173 -10.29 7.81 -17.67
CA ASN A 173 -9.04 8.21 -17.02
C ASN A 173 -8.17 6.99 -16.67
N LEU A 174 -8.78 5.91 -16.16
CA LEU A 174 -8.06 4.68 -15.79
C LEU A 174 -7.55 3.88 -17.01
N MET A 175 -8.17 4.03 -18.17
CA MET A 175 -7.72 3.38 -19.41
C MET A 175 -6.60 4.13 -20.13
N SER A 176 -6.19 5.31 -19.66
CA SER A 176 -5.05 6.00 -20.26
C SER A 176 -3.78 5.14 -20.14
N PRO A 177 -2.95 5.01 -21.20
CA PRO A 177 -1.70 4.24 -21.13
C PRO A 177 -0.78 4.71 -20.00
N TRP A 178 -0.78 6.03 -19.75
CA TRP A 178 -0.04 6.65 -18.65
C TRP A 178 -0.51 6.13 -17.28
N PHE A 179 -1.81 6.02 -17.04
CA PHE A 179 -2.34 5.50 -15.78
C PHE A 179 -2.02 4.02 -15.62
N LEU A 180 -2.28 3.21 -16.66
CA LEU A 180 -2.05 1.77 -16.63
C LEU A 180 -0.59 1.44 -16.33
N HIS A 181 0.35 2.13 -16.99
CA HIS A 181 1.78 1.91 -16.76
C HIS A 181 2.21 2.26 -15.33
N ARG A 182 1.70 3.38 -14.78
CA ARG A 182 1.93 3.76 -13.38
C ARG A 182 1.35 2.72 -12.42
N ALA A 183 0.08 2.36 -12.58
CA ALA A 183 -0.58 1.36 -11.74
C ALA A 183 0.20 0.04 -11.71
N VAL A 184 0.72 -0.41 -12.86
CA VAL A 184 1.60 -1.60 -12.93
C VAL A 184 2.87 -1.41 -12.10
N HIS A 185 3.56 -0.27 -12.19
CA HIS A 185 4.75 -0.01 -11.37
C HIS A 185 4.46 0.04 -9.86
N PHE A 186 3.33 0.61 -9.44
CA PHE A 186 2.91 0.60 -8.04
C PHE A 186 2.55 -0.81 -7.54
N LEU A 187 1.89 -1.62 -8.37
CA LEU A 187 1.52 -3.00 -8.03
C LEU A 187 2.71 -3.98 -8.12
N GLN A 188 3.77 -3.63 -8.84
CA GLN A 188 4.91 -4.52 -9.10
C GLN A 188 6.22 -4.02 -8.47
N GLY A 189 6.39 -4.27 -7.17
CA GLY A 189 7.72 -4.41 -6.58
C GLY A 189 8.49 -3.11 -6.36
N SER A 190 7.78 -2.05 -6.01
CA SER A 190 8.31 -0.74 -5.63
C SER A 190 7.93 -0.31 -4.21
N SER A 191 7.00 -1.02 -3.56
CA SER A 191 6.65 -0.84 -2.14
C SER A 191 6.91 -2.13 -1.35
N PRO A 192 7.37 -2.06 -0.09
CA PRO A 192 7.57 -3.23 0.76
C PRO A 192 6.27 -3.85 1.31
N VAL A 193 5.10 -3.42 0.86
CA VAL A 193 3.83 -4.08 1.23
C VAL A 193 3.66 -5.45 0.58
N ARG A 194 3.08 -6.40 1.33
CA ARG A 194 2.71 -7.74 0.85
C ARG A 194 1.21 -7.80 0.58
N VAL A 195 0.78 -7.55 -0.66
CA VAL A 195 -0.62 -7.76 -1.06
C VAL A 195 -0.93 -9.25 -1.06
N LYS A 196 -1.96 -9.66 -0.32
CA LYS A 196 -2.39 -11.07 -0.14
C LYS A 196 -3.57 -11.41 -1.04
N ALA A 197 -4.53 -10.50 -1.17
CA ALA A 197 -5.65 -10.61 -2.11
C ALA A 197 -6.17 -9.22 -2.50
N VAL A 198 -6.88 -9.17 -3.62
CA VAL A 198 -7.64 -8.01 -4.10
C VAL A 198 -9.06 -8.50 -4.39
N HIS A 199 -10.03 -8.09 -3.59
CA HIS A 199 -11.43 -8.45 -3.74
C HIS A 199 -12.18 -7.30 -4.41
N ILE A 200 -12.80 -7.59 -5.55
CA ILE A 200 -13.51 -6.59 -6.36
C ILE A 200 -15.00 -6.94 -6.36
N PHE A 201 -15.84 -5.96 -6.06
CA PHE A 201 -17.29 -6.12 -5.98
C PHE A 201 -18.02 -4.86 -6.47
N ASN A 202 -19.33 -4.98 -6.68
CA ASN A 202 -20.18 -3.98 -7.31
C ASN A 202 -19.66 -3.54 -8.69
N SER A 203 -19.01 -4.45 -9.42
CA SER A 203 -18.39 -4.19 -10.72
C SER A 203 -19.45 -3.92 -11.80
N PRO A 204 -19.49 -2.73 -12.42
CA PRO A 204 -20.36 -2.50 -13.57
C PRO A 204 -19.86 -3.29 -14.78
N TYR A 205 -20.76 -3.67 -15.70
CA TYR A 205 -20.42 -4.45 -16.89
C TYR A 205 -19.21 -3.88 -17.67
N MET A 206 -19.12 -2.55 -17.74
CA MET A 206 -18.03 -1.87 -18.45
C MET A 206 -16.64 -2.12 -17.83
N PHE A 207 -16.55 -2.43 -16.53
CA PHE A 207 -15.28 -2.64 -15.83
C PHE A 207 -14.52 -3.87 -16.39
N SER A 208 -15.25 -4.82 -16.99
CA SER A 208 -14.66 -5.97 -17.71
C SER A 208 -13.63 -5.55 -18.77
N LYS A 209 -13.78 -4.38 -19.41
CA LYS A 209 -12.81 -3.85 -20.38
C LYS A 209 -11.52 -3.37 -19.71
N ILE A 210 -11.64 -2.63 -18.60
CA ILE A 210 -10.50 -2.18 -17.81
C ILE A 210 -9.75 -3.39 -17.25
N TYR A 211 -10.48 -4.35 -16.69
CA TYR A 211 -9.92 -5.60 -16.17
C TYR A 211 -9.17 -6.36 -17.25
N SER A 212 -9.77 -6.56 -18.43
CA SER A 212 -9.14 -7.25 -19.56
C SER A 212 -7.88 -6.54 -20.07
N ALA A 213 -7.81 -5.20 -19.96
CA ALA A 213 -6.63 -4.43 -20.34
C ALA A 213 -5.51 -4.48 -19.27
N LEU A 214 -5.88 -4.45 -17.99
CA LEU A 214 -4.91 -4.41 -16.87
C LEU A 214 -4.29 -5.78 -16.58
N MET A 215 -5.10 -6.85 -16.57
CA MET A 215 -4.65 -8.16 -16.11
C MET A 215 -3.44 -8.72 -16.87
N PRO A 216 -3.33 -8.61 -18.21
CA PRO A 216 -2.16 -9.06 -18.95
C PRO A 216 -0.86 -8.33 -18.56
N LEU A 217 -0.95 -7.10 -18.05
CA LEU A 217 0.21 -6.32 -17.60
C LEU A 217 0.71 -6.76 -16.21
N LEU A 218 -0.10 -7.51 -15.46
CA LEU A 218 0.24 -8.00 -14.13
C LEU A 218 1.01 -9.33 -14.20
N LYS A 219 1.99 -9.51 -13.31
CA LYS A 219 2.65 -10.82 -13.13
C LYS A 219 1.61 -11.89 -12.74
N PRO A 220 1.74 -13.15 -13.20
CA PRO A 220 0.79 -14.23 -12.89
C PRO A 220 0.46 -14.36 -11.39
N LYS A 221 1.47 -14.19 -10.53
CA LYS A 221 1.32 -14.17 -9.07
C LYS A 221 0.33 -13.10 -8.57
N ASN A 222 0.33 -11.92 -9.18
CA ASN A 222 -0.61 -10.85 -8.82
C ASN A 222 -1.98 -11.06 -9.45
N GLN A 223 -2.05 -11.65 -10.65
CA GLN A 223 -3.33 -12.03 -11.27
C GLN A 223 -4.10 -13.02 -10.41
N ALA A 224 -3.43 -14.06 -9.90
CA ALA A 224 -4.02 -15.10 -9.04
C ALA A 224 -4.51 -14.59 -7.66
N ARG A 225 -4.24 -13.32 -7.32
CA ARG A 225 -4.70 -12.70 -6.07
C ARG A 225 -6.00 -11.91 -6.24
N VAL A 226 -6.45 -11.71 -7.48
CA VAL A 226 -7.66 -10.96 -7.76
C VAL A 226 -8.87 -11.90 -7.69
N VAL A 227 -9.86 -11.53 -6.88
CA VAL A 227 -11.11 -12.26 -6.71
C VAL A 227 -12.26 -11.33 -7.07
N MET A 228 -13.08 -11.74 -8.04
CA MET A 228 -14.28 -11.01 -8.46
C MET A 228 -15.50 -11.58 -7.76
N HIS A 229 -16.17 -10.78 -6.94
CA HIS A 229 -17.44 -11.14 -6.32
C HIS A 229 -18.66 -10.62 -7.10
N ASN A 230 -18.44 -9.66 -8.01
CA ASN A 230 -19.50 -8.95 -8.75
C ASN A 230 -20.55 -8.41 -7.76
N THR A 231 -21.81 -8.84 -7.85
CA THR A 231 -22.91 -8.43 -6.95
C THR A 231 -23.19 -9.44 -5.83
N SER A 232 -22.42 -10.52 -5.71
CA SER A 232 -22.66 -11.56 -4.70
C SER A 232 -22.11 -11.16 -3.33
N LEU A 233 -22.99 -10.70 -2.44
CA LEU A 233 -22.64 -10.46 -1.04
C LEU A 233 -22.26 -11.75 -0.31
N GLU A 234 -22.87 -12.89 -0.65
CA GLU A 234 -22.51 -14.19 -0.08
C GLU A 234 -21.04 -14.55 -0.37
N SER A 235 -20.61 -14.40 -1.62
CA SER A 235 -19.22 -14.64 -2.01
C SER A 235 -18.25 -13.67 -1.31
N LEU A 236 -18.64 -12.40 -1.16
CA LEU A 236 -17.84 -11.42 -0.44
C LEU A 236 -17.75 -11.76 1.05
N HIS A 237 -18.87 -12.09 1.70
CA HIS A 237 -18.92 -12.40 3.14
C HIS A 237 -18.23 -13.71 3.51
N ALA A 238 -18.18 -14.66 2.57
CA ALA A 238 -17.36 -15.87 2.72
C ALA A 238 -15.86 -15.56 2.78
N ALA A 239 -15.41 -14.48 2.13
CA ALA A 239 -14.02 -14.04 2.17
C ALA A 239 -13.75 -13.01 3.29
N ILE A 240 -14.68 -12.08 3.53
CA ILE A 240 -14.54 -10.95 4.44
C ILE A 240 -15.80 -10.83 5.31
N PRO A 241 -15.73 -11.19 6.60
CA PRO A 241 -16.87 -11.13 7.50
C PRO A 241 -17.53 -9.74 7.59
N PRO A 242 -18.87 -9.66 7.72
CA PRO A 242 -19.59 -8.38 7.77
C PRO A 242 -19.11 -7.37 8.81
N HIS A 243 -18.60 -7.81 9.97
CA HIS A 243 -18.11 -6.90 11.03
C HIS A 243 -16.82 -6.16 10.66
N LEU A 244 -16.09 -6.63 9.64
CA LEU A 244 -14.92 -5.94 9.10
C LEU A 244 -15.29 -4.95 7.99
N LEU A 245 -16.52 -5.00 7.47
CA LEU A 245 -17.00 -4.13 6.38
C LEU A 245 -17.76 -2.92 6.96
N PRO A 246 -17.63 -1.72 6.37
CA PRO A 246 -18.33 -0.53 6.87
C PRO A 246 -19.86 -0.66 6.81
N CYS A 247 -20.54 -0.18 7.86
CA CYS A 247 -22.00 -0.21 7.95
C CYS A 247 -22.71 0.66 6.90
N ASN A 248 -22.05 1.70 6.40
CA ASN A 248 -22.59 2.64 5.42
C ASN A 248 -22.10 2.39 3.98
N GLY A 249 -21.49 1.23 3.70
CA GLY A 249 -20.99 0.87 2.36
C GLY A 249 -22.01 0.17 1.45
N GLY A 250 -23.21 -0.14 1.95
CA GLY A 250 -24.21 -0.93 1.19
C GLY A 250 -23.88 -2.42 1.06
N LEU A 251 -22.94 -2.93 1.87
CA LEU A 251 -22.43 -4.31 1.82
C LEU A 251 -22.99 -5.21 2.93
N ASN A 252 -24.10 -4.80 3.57
CA ASN A 252 -24.57 -5.37 4.85
C ASN A 252 -23.44 -5.45 5.90
N GLY A 253 -22.53 -4.48 5.88
CA GLY A 253 -21.46 -4.37 6.86
C GLY A 253 -22.00 -3.96 8.23
N THR A 254 -21.28 -4.34 9.29
CA THR A 254 -21.59 -3.96 10.68
C THR A 254 -20.40 -3.28 11.37
N GLY A 255 -19.30 -3.09 10.66
CA GLY A 255 -18.14 -2.34 11.12
C GLY A 255 -18.36 -0.82 11.07
N PRO A 256 -17.39 -0.03 11.56
CA PRO A 256 -17.50 1.42 11.61
C PRO A 256 -17.71 2.07 10.25
N SER A 257 -18.41 3.21 10.24
CA SER A 257 -18.68 3.97 9.02
C SER A 257 -17.40 4.56 8.42
N VAL A 258 -17.38 4.68 7.09
CA VAL A 258 -16.30 5.37 6.36
C VAL A 258 -16.88 6.56 5.55
N PRO A 259 -16.20 7.71 5.47
CA PRO A 259 -14.92 8.05 6.09
C PRO A 259 -14.98 8.11 7.63
N SER A 260 -13.84 7.91 8.28
CA SER A 260 -13.69 8.07 9.74
C SER A 260 -12.86 9.32 10.03
N TYR A 261 -13.44 10.25 10.80
CA TYR A 261 -12.76 11.49 11.21
C TYR A 261 -11.53 11.20 12.09
N GLU A 262 -11.63 10.22 12.99
CA GLU A 262 -10.51 9.77 13.83
C GLU A 262 -9.35 9.25 12.98
N TYR A 263 -9.63 8.43 11.97
CA TYR A 263 -8.62 7.91 11.05
C TYR A 263 -7.96 9.03 10.24
N ILE A 264 -8.76 9.96 9.69
CA ILE A 264 -8.24 11.09 8.91
C ILE A 264 -7.32 11.96 9.77
N ASN A 265 -7.76 12.32 10.99
CA ASN A 265 -6.92 13.08 11.92
C ASN A 265 -5.63 12.34 12.28
N GLY A 266 -5.71 11.02 12.50
CA GLY A 266 -4.54 10.18 12.74
C GLY A 266 -3.55 10.25 11.58
N LEU A 267 -4.04 10.24 10.34
CA LEU A 267 -3.20 10.39 9.15
C LEU A 267 -2.61 11.80 9.04
N LEU A 268 -3.39 12.85 9.30
CA LEU A 268 -2.91 14.25 9.31
C LEU A 268 -1.85 14.48 10.40
N ASN A 269 -1.91 13.78 11.53
CA ASN A 269 -0.88 13.85 12.57
C ASN A 269 0.47 13.25 12.13
N LEU A 270 0.53 12.54 11.00
CA LEU A 270 1.78 12.04 10.40
C LEU A 270 2.40 13.02 9.39
N GLU A 271 1.86 14.23 9.23
CA GLU A 271 2.34 15.24 8.28
C GLU A 271 3.86 15.46 8.38
N ASP A 272 4.39 15.72 9.58
CA ASP A 272 5.82 15.97 9.79
C ASP A 272 6.69 14.75 9.45
N TYR A 273 6.20 13.54 9.73
CA TYR A 273 6.88 12.30 9.33
C TYR A 273 7.00 12.23 7.80
N PHE A 274 5.93 12.54 7.07
CA PHE A 274 5.95 12.51 5.61
C PHE A 274 6.83 13.61 5.03
N ILE A 275 6.82 14.82 5.60
CA ILE A 275 7.74 15.90 5.25
C ILE A 275 9.20 15.46 5.43
N GLU A 276 9.52 14.80 6.54
CA GLU A 276 10.88 14.26 6.76
C GLU A 276 11.24 13.18 5.72
N MET A 277 10.31 12.25 5.45
CA MET A 277 10.54 11.18 4.47
C MET A 277 10.72 11.71 3.04
N ASN A 278 10.15 12.88 2.71
CA ASN A 278 10.33 13.56 1.42
C ASN A 278 11.74 14.12 1.21
N LYS A 279 12.58 14.19 2.24
CA LYS A 279 14.01 14.50 2.08
C LYS A 279 14.78 13.38 1.38
N TYR A 280 14.17 12.21 1.20
CA TYR A 280 14.78 11.05 0.56
C TYR A 280 14.17 10.70 -0.81
N PRO A 281 14.98 10.41 -1.84
CA PRO A 281 16.44 10.59 -1.84
C PRO A 281 16.76 12.10 -1.88
N TYR A 282 17.93 12.53 -1.36
CA TYR A 282 18.38 13.87 -1.73
C TYR A 282 18.60 13.88 -3.25
N HIS A 283 18.28 14.99 -3.91
CA HIS A 283 18.50 15.12 -5.36
C HIS A 283 19.96 14.80 -5.70
N ILE A 284 20.19 13.64 -6.31
CA ILE A 284 21.45 13.36 -7.00
C ILE A 284 21.37 14.16 -8.31
N ASN A 285 22.27 15.13 -8.49
CA ASN A 285 22.32 16.03 -9.64
C ASN A 285 22.70 15.35 -10.98
N SER A 286 22.58 14.03 -11.11
CA SER A 286 22.74 13.35 -12.39
C SER A 286 21.86 12.09 -12.48
N ILE A 287 20.86 12.13 -13.35
CA ILE A 287 19.99 10.99 -13.71
C ILE A 287 20.71 10.06 -14.73
N SER A 288 22.00 10.25 -15.03
CA SER A 288 22.66 9.50 -16.10
C SER A 288 22.99 8.03 -15.79
N ASP A 289 22.79 7.53 -14.56
CA ASP A 289 23.19 6.16 -14.18
C ASP A 289 22.06 5.25 -13.61
N ILE A 290 20.78 5.52 -13.93
CA ILE A 290 19.64 4.63 -13.57
C ILE A 290 18.77 4.35 -14.79
#